data_AF-A0A518JSB3-F1
#
_entry.id   AF-A0A518JSB3-F1
#
_cell.length_a   1.000
_cell.length_b   1.000
_cell.length_c   1.000
_cell.angle_alpha   90.00
_cell.angle_beta   90.00
_cell.angle_gamma   90.00
#
_symmetry.space_group_name_H-M   'P 1'
#
loop_
_entity.id
_entity.type
_entity.pdbx_description
1 polymer ?
#
loop_
_entity_poly.entity_id
_entity_poly.type
_entity_poly.pdbx_seq_one_letter_code
_entity_poly.pdbx_strand_id
1 'polypeptide(L)'
;MLDRMHRLVCVAWTALVCVGTCSAQGESGIIPLSELPPPPAEIIELLDRANVRFVYGSKLRPASMPTDTGRRLDGITVFKLAYKFDHQSRLRNRSRRPTVEAKIRLRGEGLTCQHTVWFREAPAAATFWSDRLVLHELDHVAISSDPRLQTIFKSQVEDPPVVTQIDQPTYTSAVAAEVNRTAQEHVDSIYRNIVALVEIRYKELDRITDHGTRSGTATSSRFLKN
;
A
#
# COMPACT_ATOMS: atom_id res chain seq x y z
N MET A 1 3.13 -2.34 -39.93
CA MET A 1 3.19 -0.89 -39.64
C MET A 1 3.40 -0.78 -38.15
N LEU A 2 4.66 -0.58 -37.76
CA LEU A 2 5.12 -0.71 -36.37
C LEU A 2 4.88 0.58 -35.58
N ASP A 3 4.44 0.33 -34.35
CA ASP A 3 4.60 1.08 -33.12
C ASP A 3 5.87 1.97 -33.04
N ARG A 4 5.71 3.20 -32.53
CA ARG A 4 6.81 3.97 -31.92
C ARG A 4 6.29 5.18 -31.14
N MET A 5 6.11 4.98 -29.84
CA MET A 5 6.12 6.05 -28.84
C MET A 5 7.53 6.67 -28.76
N HIS A 6 7.64 7.98 -28.98
CA HIS A 6 8.82 8.74 -28.61
C HIS A 6 8.68 9.23 -27.16
N ARG A 7 9.40 8.58 -26.23
CA ARG A 7 9.72 9.14 -24.92
C ARG A 7 11.18 9.60 -24.95
N LEU A 8 11.38 10.91 -24.85
CA LEU A 8 12.67 11.52 -24.53
C LEU A 8 12.99 11.19 -23.06
N VAL A 9 14.07 10.45 -22.85
CA VAL A 9 14.71 10.30 -21.54
C VAL A 9 16.07 10.97 -21.66
N CYS A 10 16.22 12.14 -21.04
CA CYS A 10 17.52 12.77 -20.84
C CYS A 10 18.24 12.00 -19.72
N VAL A 11 19.33 11.30 -20.06
CA VAL A 11 20.29 10.78 -19.08
C VAL A 11 21.49 11.70 -19.09
N ALA A 12 21.64 12.50 -18.04
CA ALA A 12 22.89 13.19 -17.76
C ALA A 12 23.75 12.29 -16.87
N TRP A 13 24.91 11.89 -17.39
CA TRP A 13 25.96 11.23 -16.64
C TRP A 13 26.82 12.28 -15.94
N THR A 14 26.99 12.14 -14.63
CA THR A 14 28.12 12.74 -13.93
C THR A 14 28.72 11.69 -13.01
N ALA A 15 29.92 11.26 -13.38
CA ALA A 15 30.80 10.48 -12.52
C ALA A 15 31.34 11.40 -11.43
N LEU A 16 31.12 11.03 -10.16
CA LEU A 16 31.85 11.62 -9.04
C LEU A 16 32.67 10.50 -8.38
N VAL A 17 33.98 10.58 -8.57
CA VAL A 17 34.97 9.83 -7.80
C VAL A 17 35.07 10.48 -6.43
N CYS A 18 34.66 9.76 -5.38
CA CYS A 18 34.98 10.13 -4.01
C CYS A 18 35.87 9.05 -3.39
N VAL A 19 37.06 9.50 -3.00
CA VAL A 19 38.09 8.75 -2.29
C VAL A 19 37.62 8.45 -0.87
N GLY A 20 37.86 7.19 -0.47
CA GLY A 20 37.95 6.63 0.87
C GLY A 20 37.39 7.40 2.07
N THR A 21 36.30 6.89 2.62
CA THR A 21 36.12 6.77 4.08
C THR A 21 35.59 5.38 4.40
N CYS A 22 36.25 4.66 5.31
CA CYS A 22 35.75 3.41 5.89
C CYS A 22 34.44 3.70 6.63
N SER A 23 33.31 3.64 5.93
CA SER A 23 32.03 3.40 6.59
C SER A 23 31.94 1.91 6.83
N ALA A 24 31.78 1.48 8.08
CA ALA A 24 31.28 0.16 8.40
C ALA A 24 29.97 -0.03 7.61
N GLN A 25 30.05 -0.73 6.47
CA GLN A 25 28.91 -1.03 5.64
C GLN A 25 28.09 -2.05 6.43
N GLY A 26 27.14 -1.56 7.25
CA GLY A 26 26.19 -2.42 7.92
C GLY A 26 25.56 -3.35 6.88
N GLU A 27 25.65 -4.65 7.12
CA GLU A 27 25.07 -5.65 6.23
C GLU A 27 23.60 -5.30 6.00
N SER A 28 23.21 -5.29 4.74
CA SER A 28 21.83 -5.05 4.32
C SER A 28 21.47 -6.14 3.33
N GLY A 29 20.28 -6.71 3.48
CA GLY A 29 19.89 -7.87 2.71
C GLY A 29 18.39 -8.09 2.68
N ILE A 30 17.99 -9.02 1.82
CA ILE A 30 16.64 -9.58 1.80
C ILE A 30 16.68 -10.83 2.68
N ILE A 31 15.65 -11.07 3.48
CA ILE A 31 15.49 -12.31 4.23
C ILE A 31 14.55 -13.19 3.41
N PRO A 32 15.06 -14.19 2.66
CA PRO A 32 14.21 -15.04 1.83
C PRO A 32 13.42 -15.99 2.73
N LEU A 33 12.11 -16.12 2.46
CA LEU A 33 11.22 -17.02 3.19
C LEU A 33 11.70 -18.48 3.19
N SER A 34 12.44 -18.89 2.15
CA SER A 34 13.00 -20.24 2.01
C SER A 34 14.13 -20.55 3.01
N GLU A 35 14.76 -19.54 3.59
CA GLU A 35 15.82 -19.71 4.61
C GLU A 35 15.28 -19.67 6.04
N LEU A 36 13.98 -19.38 6.21
CA LEU A 36 13.32 -19.34 7.50
C LEU A 36 12.69 -20.72 7.82
N PRO A 37 12.51 -21.05 9.12
CA PRO A 37 11.69 -22.19 9.50
C PRO A 37 10.27 -22.05 8.92
N PRO A 38 9.52 -23.15 8.78
CA PRO A 38 8.14 -23.07 8.29
C PRO A 38 7.29 -22.16 9.20
N PRO A 39 6.52 -21.21 8.64
CA PRO A 39 5.68 -20.34 9.45
C PRO A 39 4.51 -21.12 10.09
N PRO A 40 4.00 -20.67 11.24
CA PRO A 40 2.71 -21.11 11.77
C PRO A 40 1.57 -20.91 10.75
N ALA A 41 0.55 -21.77 10.81
CA ALA A 41 -0.57 -21.76 9.85
C ALA A 41 -1.26 -20.40 9.69
N GLU A 42 -1.47 -19.69 10.79
CA GLU A 42 -2.09 -18.35 10.78
C GLU A 42 -1.23 -17.30 10.04
N ILE A 43 0.10 -17.46 10.06
CA ILE A 43 1.04 -16.56 9.39
C ILE A 43 1.14 -16.91 7.90
N ILE A 44 1.03 -18.19 7.51
CA ILE A 44 1.05 -18.61 6.10
C ILE A 44 -0.03 -17.86 5.31
N GLU A 45 -1.27 -17.88 5.78
CA GLU A 45 -2.38 -17.20 5.10
C GLU A 45 -2.16 -15.68 5.00
N LEU A 46 -1.48 -15.09 5.99
CA LEU A 46 -1.14 -13.68 5.99
C LEU A 46 -0.06 -13.36 4.95
N LEU A 47 1.00 -14.17 4.87
CA LEU A 47 2.09 -13.97 3.93
C LEU A 47 1.60 -14.10 2.48
N ASP A 48 0.76 -15.10 2.21
CA ASP A 48 0.20 -15.38 0.87
C ASP A 48 -0.69 -14.23 0.40
N ARG A 49 -1.59 -13.73 1.26
CA ARG A 49 -2.52 -12.64 0.88
C ARG A 49 -1.81 -11.30 0.72
N ALA A 50 -0.78 -11.05 1.54
CA ALA A 50 -0.24 -9.71 1.73
C ALA A 50 1.03 -9.45 0.90
N ASN A 51 1.54 -10.46 0.17
CA ASN A 51 2.74 -10.35 -0.65
C ASN A 51 3.89 -9.65 0.12
N VAL A 52 4.30 -10.31 1.20
CA VAL A 52 5.25 -9.77 2.17
C VAL A 52 6.68 -10.06 1.74
N ARG A 53 7.53 -9.03 1.82
CA ARG A 53 8.98 -9.16 1.68
C ARG A 53 9.67 -8.64 2.94
N PHE A 54 10.60 -9.43 3.47
CA PHE A 54 11.43 -9.04 4.61
C PHE A 54 12.79 -8.52 4.13
N VAL A 55 13.23 -7.41 4.69
CA VAL A 55 14.52 -6.79 4.40
C VAL A 55 15.17 -6.28 5.68
N TYR A 56 16.49 -6.10 5.67
CA TYR A 56 17.20 -5.52 6.80
C TYR A 56 18.35 -4.60 6.38
N GLY A 57 18.82 -3.80 7.34
CA GLY A 57 20.02 -3.00 7.21
C GLY A 57 19.80 -1.61 6.60
N SER A 58 20.80 -0.75 6.73
CA SER A 58 20.68 0.69 6.45
C SER A 58 20.46 1.03 4.98
N LYS A 59 20.95 0.20 4.03
CA LYS A 59 20.83 0.48 2.58
C LYS A 59 19.42 0.25 2.04
N LEU A 60 18.67 -0.66 2.67
CA LEU A 60 17.30 -0.99 2.27
C LEU A 60 16.25 -0.29 3.13
N ARG A 61 16.68 0.69 3.95
CA ARG A 61 15.78 1.48 4.77
C ARG A 61 14.80 2.25 3.87
N PRO A 62 13.47 2.12 4.10
CA PRO A 62 12.49 2.86 3.32
C PRO A 62 12.69 4.38 3.40
N ALA A 63 12.64 5.06 2.24
CA ALA A 63 12.80 6.51 2.15
C ALA A 63 11.65 7.29 2.83
N SER A 64 10.51 6.66 3.04
CA SER A 64 9.34 7.21 3.74
C SER A 64 9.52 7.29 5.27
N MET A 65 10.67 6.89 5.80
CA MET A 65 11.01 7.03 7.21
C MET A 65 11.16 8.50 7.60
N PRO A 66 10.45 8.99 8.64
CA PRO A 66 10.80 10.25 9.28
C PRO A 66 12.26 10.19 9.75
N THR A 67 13.04 11.22 9.44
CA THR A 67 14.37 11.41 10.00
C THR A 67 14.23 11.74 11.48
N ASP A 68 14.39 10.72 12.31
CA ASP A 68 14.77 10.79 13.72
C ASP A 68 13.88 11.68 14.61
N THR A 69 12.71 11.16 14.99
CA THR A 69 11.90 11.70 16.10
C THR A 69 12.50 11.38 17.49
N GLY A 70 13.81 11.09 17.56
CA GLY A 70 14.53 10.77 18.81
C GLY A 70 14.32 9.35 19.33
N ARG A 71 13.49 8.53 18.66
CA ARG A 71 13.27 7.12 18.99
C ARG A 71 13.88 6.23 17.91
N ARG A 72 14.84 5.40 18.29
CA ARG A 72 15.44 4.40 17.40
C ARG A 72 14.37 3.35 17.05
N LEU A 73 13.93 3.33 15.79
CA LEU A 73 13.05 2.29 15.26
C LEU A 73 13.86 1.06 14.90
N ASP A 74 13.47 -0.11 15.40
CA ASP A 74 14.15 -1.38 15.14
C ASP A 74 13.45 -2.19 14.04
N GLY A 75 12.19 -1.88 13.74
CA GLY A 75 11.39 -2.41 12.64
C GLY A 75 10.47 -1.35 12.04
N ILE A 76 10.02 -1.58 10.81
CA ILE A 76 8.93 -0.84 10.17
C ILE A 76 8.27 -1.67 9.07
N THR A 77 6.96 -1.57 8.97
CA THR A 77 6.19 -2.12 7.87
C THR A 77 5.74 -1.02 6.93
N VAL A 78 6.15 -1.12 5.66
CA VAL A 78 5.68 -0.24 4.59
C VAL A 78 4.78 -1.04 3.67
N PHE A 79 3.58 -0.51 3.41
CA PHE A 79 2.63 -1.12 2.49
C PHE A 79 2.46 -0.26 1.23
N LYS A 80 2.08 -0.91 0.13
CA LYS A 80 1.70 -0.27 -1.12
C LYS A 80 0.36 -0.82 -1.57
N LEU A 81 -0.66 0.03 -1.55
CA LEU A 81 -1.94 -0.27 -2.16
C LEU A 81 -1.91 0.10 -3.66
N ALA A 82 -2.58 -0.71 -4.47
CA ALA A 82 -2.75 -0.44 -5.89
C ALA A 82 -4.13 -0.93 -6.36
N TYR A 83 -4.70 -0.23 -7.33
CA TYR A 83 -5.99 -0.59 -7.90
C TYR A 83 -6.01 -0.27 -9.40
N LYS A 84 -6.96 -0.88 -10.11
CA LYS A 84 -7.29 -0.56 -11.50
C LYS A 84 -8.79 -0.51 -11.65
N PHE A 85 -9.30 0.44 -12.42
CA PHE A 85 -10.73 0.55 -12.70
C PHE A 85 -10.99 0.95 -14.15
N ASP A 86 -12.22 0.72 -14.58
CA ASP A 86 -12.83 1.36 -15.73
C ASP A 86 -14.14 2.01 -15.32
N HIS A 87 -14.76 2.73 -16.26
CA HIS A 87 -16.12 3.18 -16.07
C HIS A 87 -16.91 3.10 -17.37
N GLN A 88 -18.23 2.98 -17.22
CA GLN A 88 -19.21 3.04 -18.29
C GLN A 88 -20.07 4.28 -18.10
N SER A 89 -20.10 5.15 -19.11
CA SER A 89 -20.80 6.42 -19.05
C SER A 89 -22.14 6.37 -19.77
N ARG A 90 -23.18 6.98 -19.18
CA ARG A 90 -24.48 7.17 -19.80
C ARG A 90 -24.93 8.62 -19.67
N LEU A 91 -25.25 9.24 -20.80
CA LEU A 91 -25.86 10.56 -20.83
C LEU A 91 -27.31 10.51 -20.33
N ARG A 92 -27.68 11.47 -19.49
CA ARG A 92 -29.03 11.69 -18.97
C ARG A 92 -29.49 13.11 -19.29
N ASN A 93 -30.43 13.19 -20.23
CA ASN A 93 -31.06 14.45 -20.65
C ASN A 93 -32.44 14.64 -20.02
N ARG A 94 -32.60 14.34 -18.73
CA ARG A 94 -33.89 14.43 -18.03
C ARG A 94 -34.18 15.80 -17.41
N SER A 95 -33.23 16.75 -17.42
CA SER A 95 -33.37 18.04 -16.75
C SER A 95 -32.87 19.22 -17.61
N ARG A 96 -33.10 20.46 -17.14
CA ARG A 96 -32.53 21.70 -17.74
C ARG A 96 -31.00 21.71 -17.78
N ARG A 97 -30.33 20.83 -17.01
CA ARG A 97 -28.89 20.59 -17.06
C ARG A 97 -28.61 19.13 -17.42
N PRO A 98 -28.00 18.84 -18.57
CA PRO A 98 -27.63 17.48 -18.91
C PRO A 98 -26.58 16.95 -17.92
N THR A 99 -26.65 15.66 -17.60
CA THR A 99 -25.66 14.99 -16.74
C THR A 99 -25.15 13.71 -17.38
N VAL A 100 -23.94 13.30 -17.01
CA VAL A 100 -23.41 11.99 -17.33
C VAL A 100 -23.31 11.18 -16.04
N GLU A 101 -23.90 9.99 -16.04
CA GLU A 101 -23.70 8.99 -15.00
C GLU A 101 -22.56 8.06 -15.43
N ALA A 102 -21.47 8.02 -14.67
CA ALA A 102 -20.37 7.09 -14.83
C ALA A 102 -20.47 5.98 -13.77
N LYS A 103 -20.72 4.75 -14.22
CA LYS A 103 -20.66 3.57 -13.36
C LYS A 103 -19.24 3.01 -13.38
N ILE A 104 -18.56 3.09 -12.24
CA ILE A 104 -17.20 2.59 -12.08
C ILE A 104 -17.24 1.08 -11.82
N ARG A 105 -16.23 0.36 -12.34
CA ARG A 105 -15.98 -1.05 -12.06
C ARG A 105 -14.50 -1.29 -11.78
N LEU A 106 -14.20 -2.01 -10.72
CA LEU A 106 -12.83 -2.45 -10.44
C LEU A 106 -12.42 -3.58 -11.40
N ARG A 107 -11.14 -3.60 -11.78
CA ARG A 107 -10.54 -4.61 -12.65
C ARG A 107 -9.67 -5.58 -11.86
N GLY A 108 -9.56 -6.81 -12.35
CA GLY A 108 -8.74 -7.85 -11.74
C GLY A 108 -9.18 -8.14 -10.30
N GLU A 109 -8.22 -8.25 -9.39
CA GLU A 109 -8.44 -8.46 -7.96
C GLU A 109 -8.95 -7.21 -7.23
N GLY A 110 -9.13 -6.08 -7.92
CA GLY A 110 -9.56 -4.83 -7.31
C GLY A 110 -8.43 -4.10 -6.59
N LEU A 111 -8.51 -4.01 -5.26
CA LEU A 111 -7.49 -3.39 -4.42
C LEU A 111 -6.46 -4.44 -3.99
N THR A 112 -5.23 -4.32 -4.48
CA THR A 112 -4.10 -5.19 -4.12
C THR A 112 -3.18 -4.50 -3.11
N CYS A 113 -2.57 -5.27 -2.22
CA CYS A 113 -1.64 -4.77 -1.21
C CYS A 113 -0.30 -5.52 -1.29
N GLN A 114 0.81 -4.80 -1.17
CA GLN A 114 2.16 -5.36 -1.11
C GLN A 114 2.88 -4.81 0.11
N HIS A 115 3.69 -5.63 0.79
CA HIS A 115 4.38 -5.21 2.00
C HIS A 115 5.89 -5.37 1.90
N THR A 116 6.60 -4.40 2.46
CA THR A 116 8.02 -4.54 2.80
C THR A 116 8.16 -4.31 4.29
N VAL A 117 8.53 -5.36 5.01
CA VAL A 117 8.87 -5.30 6.42
C VAL A 117 10.38 -5.14 6.51
N TRP A 118 10.81 -4.02 7.06
CA TRP A 118 12.22 -3.68 7.23
C TRP A 118 12.62 -3.80 8.69
N PHE A 119 13.79 -4.38 8.94
CA PHE A 119 14.42 -4.43 10.25
C PHE A 119 15.76 -3.69 10.24
N ARG A 120 16.13 -3.09 11.36
CA ARG A 120 17.46 -2.50 11.52
C ARG A 120 18.56 -3.55 11.39
N GLU A 121 18.39 -4.65 12.12
CA GLU A 121 19.27 -5.81 12.15
C GLU A 121 18.46 -7.04 11.74
N ALA A 122 19.12 -8.03 11.13
CA ALA A 122 18.44 -9.26 10.74
C ALA A 122 17.96 -10.03 11.99
N PRO A 123 16.66 -10.33 12.14
CA PRO A 123 16.19 -11.19 13.22
C PRO A 123 16.78 -12.60 13.09
N ALA A 124 16.98 -13.28 14.21
CA ALA A 124 17.54 -14.63 14.20
C ALA A 124 16.59 -15.62 13.51
N ALA A 125 17.09 -16.30 12.47
CA ALA A 125 16.28 -17.22 11.67
C ALA A 125 15.58 -18.31 12.51
N ALA A 126 16.27 -18.87 13.51
CA ALA A 126 15.74 -19.94 14.36
C ALA A 126 14.51 -19.53 15.19
N THR A 127 14.41 -18.24 15.55
CA THR A 127 13.34 -17.71 16.41
C THR A 127 12.45 -16.71 15.67
N PHE A 128 12.57 -16.60 14.35
CA PHE A 128 11.97 -15.53 13.54
C PHE A 128 10.47 -15.38 13.80
N TRP A 129 9.70 -16.47 13.76
CA TRP A 129 8.24 -16.43 13.96
C TRP A 129 7.78 -16.26 15.40
N SER A 130 8.71 -16.30 16.35
CA SER A 130 8.46 -16.02 17.77
C SER A 130 9.06 -14.69 18.22
N ASP A 131 9.81 -14.03 17.34
CA ASP A 131 10.42 -12.74 17.62
C ASP A 131 9.34 -11.68 17.75
N ARG A 132 9.40 -10.91 18.84
CA ARG A 132 8.35 -9.95 19.18
C ARG A 132 8.26 -8.79 18.21
N LEU A 133 9.40 -8.35 17.69
CA LEU A 133 9.44 -7.30 16.69
C LEU A 133 8.87 -7.82 15.38
N VAL A 134 9.24 -9.03 14.95
CA VAL A 134 8.66 -9.67 13.76
C VAL A 134 7.14 -9.79 13.89
N LEU A 135 6.64 -10.26 15.03
CA LEU A 135 5.20 -10.37 15.27
C LEU A 135 4.50 -9.01 15.26
N HIS A 136 5.09 -7.98 15.87
CA HIS A 136 4.56 -6.60 15.82
C HIS A 136 4.49 -6.07 14.38
N GLU A 137 5.51 -6.31 13.56
CA GLU A 137 5.48 -5.91 12.15
C GLU A 137 4.45 -6.71 11.34
N LEU A 138 4.26 -7.99 11.67
CA LEU A 138 3.19 -8.80 11.05
C LEU A 138 1.80 -8.34 11.48
N ASP A 139 1.61 -7.80 12.67
CA ASP A 139 0.35 -7.19 13.08
C ASP A 139 0.03 -5.96 12.22
N HIS A 140 1.04 -5.15 11.86
CA HIS A 140 0.87 -4.08 10.87
C HIS A 140 0.43 -4.64 9.51
N VAL A 141 1.10 -5.69 9.02
CA VAL A 141 0.70 -6.38 7.77
C VAL A 141 -0.75 -6.88 7.84
N ALA A 142 -1.18 -7.43 8.97
CA ALA A 142 -2.55 -7.90 9.16
C ALA A 142 -3.57 -6.76 9.05
N ILE A 143 -3.27 -5.58 9.59
CA ILE A 143 -4.14 -4.40 9.51
C ILE A 143 -4.32 -3.93 8.06
N SER A 144 -3.22 -3.78 7.32
CA SER A 144 -3.22 -3.24 5.95
C SER A 144 -3.66 -4.25 4.88
N SER A 145 -3.69 -5.54 5.22
CA SER A 145 -4.17 -6.63 4.35
C SER A 145 -5.53 -7.20 4.76
N ASP A 146 -6.24 -6.55 5.69
CA ASP A 146 -7.58 -6.97 6.11
C ASP A 146 -8.53 -7.02 4.88
N PRO A 147 -9.12 -8.17 4.55
CA PRO A 147 -10.04 -8.33 3.41
C PRO A 147 -11.24 -7.38 3.43
N ARG A 148 -11.60 -6.85 4.60
CA ARG A 148 -12.66 -5.86 4.74
C ARG A 148 -12.30 -4.54 4.07
N LEU A 149 -11.02 -4.16 4.02
CA LEU A 149 -10.59 -2.94 3.32
C LEU A 149 -10.91 -3.03 1.83
N GLN A 150 -10.65 -4.18 1.21
CA GLN A 150 -11.02 -4.44 -0.18
C GLN A 150 -12.53 -4.39 -0.39
N THR A 151 -13.30 -4.96 0.55
CA THR A 151 -14.77 -4.95 0.51
C THR A 151 -15.32 -3.52 0.60
N ILE A 152 -14.83 -2.73 1.55
CA ILE A 152 -15.24 -1.33 1.74
C ILE A 152 -14.83 -0.48 0.53
N PHE A 153 -13.59 -0.64 0.05
CA PHE A 153 -13.11 0.07 -1.12
C PHE A 153 -14.00 -0.22 -2.34
N LYS A 154 -14.28 -1.50 -2.60
CA LYS A 154 -15.15 -1.92 -3.69
C LYS A 154 -16.56 -1.33 -3.56
N SER A 155 -17.18 -1.43 -2.37
CA SER A 155 -18.53 -0.92 -2.18
C SER A 155 -18.60 0.59 -2.39
N GLN A 156 -17.62 1.35 -1.91
CA GLN A 156 -17.61 2.81 -2.06
C GLN A 156 -17.31 3.26 -3.49
N VAL A 157 -16.50 2.49 -4.23
CA VAL A 157 -16.11 2.83 -5.61
C VAL A 157 -17.21 2.45 -6.61
N GLU A 158 -17.85 1.30 -6.44
CA GLU A 158 -18.85 0.79 -7.40
C GLU A 158 -20.28 1.28 -7.11
N ASP A 159 -20.55 1.85 -5.93
CA ASP A 159 -21.86 2.33 -5.49
C ASP A 159 -21.75 3.62 -4.64
N PRO A 160 -22.39 4.76 -5.02
CA PRO A 160 -23.26 5.03 -6.17
C PRO A 160 -22.50 5.46 -7.46
N PRO A 161 -23.17 5.53 -8.63
CA PRO A 161 -22.56 6.07 -9.84
C PRO A 161 -22.12 7.53 -9.66
N VAL A 162 -21.01 7.89 -10.29
CA VAL A 162 -20.48 9.26 -10.29
C VAL A 162 -21.28 10.09 -11.29
N VAL A 163 -21.81 11.22 -10.83
CA VAL A 163 -22.61 12.12 -11.68
C VAL A 163 -21.81 13.37 -12.00
N THR A 164 -21.52 13.57 -13.28
CA THR A 164 -20.85 14.78 -13.80
C THR A 164 -21.89 15.68 -14.47
N GLN A 165 -21.99 16.94 -14.04
CA GLN A 165 -22.81 17.94 -14.73
C GLN A 165 -22.08 18.39 -15.99
N ILE A 166 -22.82 18.54 -17.10
CA ILE A 166 -22.24 18.99 -18.37
C ILE A 166 -23.04 20.15 -18.94
N ASP A 167 -22.38 21.02 -19.70
CA ASP A 167 -23.00 22.24 -20.25
C ASP A 167 -23.78 21.99 -21.54
N GLN A 168 -23.50 20.87 -22.23
CA GLN A 168 -24.10 20.55 -23.53
C GLN A 168 -24.76 19.16 -23.52
N PRO A 169 -25.89 18.96 -24.21
CA PRO A 169 -26.61 17.68 -24.23
C PRO A 169 -25.98 16.64 -25.16
N THR A 170 -24.69 16.77 -25.50
CA THR A 170 -23.95 15.93 -26.45
C THR A 170 -22.70 15.38 -25.79
N TYR A 171 -22.45 14.09 -25.96
CA TYR A 171 -21.24 13.44 -25.44
C TYR A 171 -20.05 13.68 -26.37
N THR A 172 -19.25 14.70 -26.07
CA THR A 172 -18.04 15.07 -26.83
C THR A 172 -16.78 14.50 -26.19
N SER A 173 -15.64 14.61 -26.87
CA SER A 173 -14.32 14.27 -26.30
C SER A 173 -13.98 15.09 -25.05
N ALA A 174 -14.39 16.37 -25.01
CA ALA A 174 -14.21 17.23 -23.83
C ALA A 174 -15.05 16.72 -22.64
N VAL A 175 -16.32 16.34 -22.89
CA VAL A 175 -17.17 15.72 -21.88
C VAL A 175 -16.57 14.40 -21.39
N ALA A 176 -16.05 13.56 -22.30
CA ALA A 176 -15.40 12.31 -21.92
C ALA A 176 -14.17 12.54 -21.03
N ALA A 177 -13.32 13.52 -21.35
CA ALA A 177 -12.17 13.87 -20.52
C ALA A 177 -12.57 14.33 -19.12
N GLU A 178 -13.64 15.12 -19.02
CA GLU A 178 -14.17 15.61 -17.74
C GLU A 178 -14.81 14.51 -16.89
N VAL A 179 -15.54 13.59 -17.51
CA VAL A 179 -16.09 12.41 -16.85
C VAL A 179 -14.96 11.50 -16.35
N ASN A 180 -13.93 11.27 -17.17
CA ASN A 180 -12.75 10.50 -16.76
C ASN A 180 -12.07 11.14 -15.54
N ARG A 181 -11.86 12.46 -15.57
CA ARG A 181 -11.26 13.22 -14.46
C ARG A 181 -12.08 13.07 -13.19
N THR A 182 -13.39 13.27 -13.27
CA THR A 182 -14.31 13.17 -12.12
C THR A 182 -14.33 11.75 -11.54
N ALA A 183 -14.37 10.73 -12.41
CA ALA A 183 -14.32 9.33 -11.99
C ALA A 183 -12.98 9.03 -11.29
N GLN A 184 -11.85 9.47 -11.85
CA GLN A 184 -10.53 9.29 -11.25
C GLN A 184 -10.44 9.97 -9.87
N GLU A 185 -10.87 11.22 -9.75
CA GLU A 185 -10.87 11.96 -8.49
C GLU A 185 -11.73 11.30 -7.41
N HIS A 186 -12.89 10.75 -7.81
CA HIS A 186 -13.76 10.00 -6.93
C HIS A 186 -13.05 8.75 -6.36
N VAL A 187 -12.47 7.91 -7.22
CA VAL A 187 -11.75 6.71 -6.78
C VAL A 187 -10.52 7.08 -5.94
N ASP A 188 -9.77 8.12 -6.34
CA ASP A 188 -8.60 8.59 -5.59
C ASP A 188 -8.97 9.11 -4.19
N SER A 189 -10.14 9.75 -4.06
CA SER A 189 -10.64 10.21 -2.76
C SER A 189 -10.90 9.02 -1.82
N ILE A 190 -11.60 7.99 -2.31
CA ILE A 190 -11.87 6.77 -1.56
C ILE A 190 -10.56 6.05 -1.20
N TYR A 191 -9.64 5.94 -2.16
CA TYR A 191 -8.32 5.36 -1.94
C TYR A 191 -7.57 6.07 -0.80
N ARG A 192 -7.53 7.40 -0.80
CA ARG A 192 -6.89 8.18 0.27
C ARG A 192 -7.55 7.94 1.64
N ASN A 193 -8.87 7.79 1.68
CA ASN A 193 -9.58 7.48 2.93
C ASN A 193 -9.20 6.11 3.49
N ILE A 194 -9.06 5.10 2.62
CA ILE A 194 -8.59 3.76 3.03
C ILE A 194 -7.15 3.81 3.55
N VAL A 195 -6.25 4.50 2.84
CA VAL A 195 -4.86 4.69 3.28
C VAL A 195 -4.83 5.37 4.66
N ALA A 196 -5.60 6.45 4.84
CA ALA A 196 -5.66 7.16 6.11
C ALA A 196 -6.17 6.28 7.26
N LEU A 197 -7.17 5.42 7.00
CA LEU A 197 -7.68 4.47 7.99
C LEU A 197 -6.58 3.50 8.45
N VAL A 198 -5.82 2.93 7.50
CA VAL A 198 -4.69 2.03 7.79
C VAL A 198 -3.63 2.76 8.60
N GLU A 199 -3.23 3.96 8.19
CA GLU A 199 -2.23 4.76 8.91
C GLU A 199 -2.64 5.11 10.35
N ILE A 200 -3.93 5.39 10.58
CA ILE A 200 -4.46 5.61 11.94
C ILE A 200 -4.30 4.34 12.78
N ARG A 201 -4.66 3.17 12.23
CA ARG A 201 -4.56 1.89 12.93
C ARG A 201 -3.13 1.47 13.20
N TYR A 202 -2.21 1.77 12.29
CA TYR A 202 -0.77 1.59 12.51
C TYR A 202 -0.30 2.41 13.71
N LYS A 203 -0.60 3.72 13.71
CA LYS A 203 -0.23 4.61 14.82
C LYS A 203 -0.84 4.17 16.15
N GLU A 204 -2.07 3.64 16.12
CA GLU A 204 -2.74 3.11 17.31
C GLU A 204 -2.04 1.85 17.83
N LEU A 205 -1.71 0.90 16.95
CA LEU A 205 -0.96 -0.31 17.30
C LEU A 205 0.39 0.06 17.92
N ASP A 206 1.14 0.92 17.25
CA ASP A 206 2.45 1.42 17.71
C ASP A 206 2.37 2.11 19.07
N ARG A 207 1.28 2.84 19.34
CA ARG A 207 1.04 3.47 20.65
C ARG A 207 0.76 2.44 21.74
N ILE A 208 -0.02 1.40 21.44
CA ILE A 208 -0.45 0.39 22.42
C ILE A 208 0.69 -0.58 22.76
N THR A 209 1.45 -1.03 21.75
CA THR A 209 2.57 -1.97 21.91
C THR A 209 3.89 -1.26 22.23
N ASP A 210 3.87 0.07 22.26
CA ASP A 210 5.06 0.91 22.39
C ASP A 210 6.11 0.56 21.31
N HIS A 211 5.65 0.44 20.06
CA HIS A 211 6.43 0.00 18.89
C HIS A 211 7.10 -1.37 19.12
N GLY A 212 6.34 -2.33 19.65
CA GLY A 212 6.82 -3.69 19.94
C GLY A 212 7.65 -3.83 21.22
N THR A 213 7.98 -2.73 21.92
CA THR A 213 8.84 -2.77 23.12
C THR A 213 8.10 -3.19 24.39
N ARG A 214 6.80 -2.88 24.53
CA ARG A 214 6.00 -3.33 25.69
C ARG A 214 5.57 -4.77 25.53
N SER A 215 5.73 -5.55 26.61
CA SER A 215 5.16 -6.90 26.73
C SER A 215 3.65 -6.77 26.78
N GLY A 216 3.00 -6.77 25.62
CA GLY A 216 1.58 -7.11 25.55
C GLY A 216 1.43 -8.52 26.11
N THR A 217 0.74 -8.67 27.23
CA THR A 217 0.23 -9.95 27.70
C THR A 217 -0.53 -10.59 26.54
N ALA A 218 0.09 -11.61 25.94
CA ALA A 218 -0.49 -12.52 24.94
C ALA A 218 -1.78 -12.02 24.28
N THR A 219 -1.68 -11.12 23.31
CA THR A 219 -2.77 -10.93 22.33
C THR A 219 -2.70 -12.09 21.33
N SER A 220 -2.86 -13.30 21.84
CA SER A 220 -3.23 -14.43 21.00
C SER A 220 -4.60 -14.09 20.40
N SER A 221 -4.70 -14.06 19.07
CA SER A 221 -5.99 -14.24 18.39
C SER A 221 -7.08 -13.20 18.68
N ARG A 222 -6.83 -11.90 18.48
CA ARG A 222 -7.94 -10.90 18.45
C ARG A 222 -8.14 -10.13 17.16
N PHE A 223 -7.14 -9.99 16.29
CA PHE A 223 -7.34 -9.31 15.00
C PHE A 223 -7.65 -10.28 13.84
N LEU A 224 -7.40 -11.59 14.00
CA LEU A 224 -7.80 -12.62 13.03
C LEU A 224 -9.20 -13.21 13.30
N LYS A 225 -9.87 -12.79 14.39
CA LYS A 225 -11.24 -13.18 14.72
C LYS A 225 -12.11 -11.93 14.79
N ASN A 226 -12.54 -11.48 13.63
CA ASN A 226 -13.87 -10.94 13.35
C ASN A 226 -13.93 -10.72 11.86
#